data_AF-A0A2N6P022-F1
#
_entry.id   AF-A0A2N6P022-F1
#
_cell.length_a   1.000
_cell.length_b   1.000
_cell.length_c   1.000
_cell.angle_alpha   90.00
_cell.angle_beta   90.00
_cell.angle_gamma   90.00
#
_symmetry.space_group_name_H-M   'P 1'
#
loop_
_entity.id
_entity.type
_entity.pdbx_description
1 polymer ?
#
loop_
_entity_poly.entity_id
_entity_poly.type
_entity_poly.pdbx_seq_one_letter_code
_entity_poly.pdbx_strand_id
1 'polypeptide(L)'
;MSLRIIPANIISRLQALGTGQSPDTPNEDEPAADTAPRHAGSRNENGHYDPSPIDVAVVRIMLAKATKLPVDVVDGIFELAEYWVRTTTAADYSGNALYVSSRSVQDRFLVRSLPIGFTSEHGGDLDLKGEPAPAKPLKSTVPANKLARMADYPLPKLQGPVRKVVFKFTSHDQGWSGETGSLYENSWTWFEAGLERLEDSEIAIEEVIEEKKEDAENGEPAPQEPQFQYQFPLIQSPKWTVCRNKRAHRDWQDHTITWACYDDVQADSDGSKALEENGRGRETGDGEFVRNLQLGDVVTLWAKARFPGWVNNILAASIDVYWAAT
;
A
#
# COMPACT_ATOMS: atom_id res chain seq x y z
N MET A 1 -5.94 9.63 -33.44
CA MET A 1 -6.75 10.16 -32.33
C MET A 1 -7.60 9.01 -31.80
N SER A 2 -7.20 8.36 -30.71
CA SER A 2 -7.98 7.26 -30.13
C SER A 2 -9.17 7.86 -29.37
N LEU A 3 -10.39 7.50 -29.76
CA LEU A 3 -11.62 7.92 -29.08
C LEU A 3 -11.57 7.40 -27.64
N ARG A 4 -11.48 8.32 -26.68
CA ARG A 4 -11.48 8.03 -25.24
C ARG A 4 -12.85 7.46 -24.87
N ILE A 5 -12.94 6.15 -24.68
CA ILE A 5 -14.12 5.54 -24.06
C ILE A 5 -14.07 5.96 -22.58
N ILE A 6 -14.99 6.84 -22.18
CA ILE A 6 -15.19 7.21 -20.77
C ILE A 6 -16.04 6.09 -20.17
N PRO A 7 -15.57 5.41 -19.10
CA PRO A 7 -16.36 4.42 -18.38
C PRO A 7 -17.76 4.91 -18.00
N ALA A 8 -18.77 4.02 -18.08
CA ALA A 8 -20.18 4.39 -17.89
C ALA A 8 -20.47 4.95 -16.50
N ASN A 9 -19.79 4.44 -15.47
CA ASN A 9 -19.84 4.95 -14.09
C ASN A 9 -19.39 6.42 -13.98
N ILE A 10 -18.34 6.84 -14.71
CA ILE A 10 -17.92 8.25 -14.76
C ILE A 10 -18.99 9.13 -15.42
N ILE A 11 -19.61 8.65 -16.51
CA ILE A 11 -20.68 9.38 -17.21
C ILE A 11 -21.88 9.58 -16.28
N SER A 12 -22.32 8.51 -15.60
CA SER A 12 -23.42 8.57 -14.64
C SER A 12 -23.11 9.54 -13.50
N ARG A 13 -21.87 9.56 -12.99
CA ARG A 13 -21.45 10.47 -11.92
C ARG A 13 -21.44 11.94 -12.36
N LEU A 14 -20.95 12.22 -13.57
CA LEU A 14 -20.99 13.56 -14.16
C LEU A 14 -22.42 14.05 -14.39
N GLN A 15 -23.34 13.16 -14.81
CA GLN A 15 -24.75 13.49 -14.99
C GLN A 15 -25.44 13.82 -13.67
N ALA A 16 -25.21 13.02 -12.61
CA ALA A 16 -25.78 13.26 -11.29
C ALA A 16 -25.37 14.65 -10.72
N LEU A 17 -24.08 14.99 -10.82
CA LEU A 17 -23.58 16.30 -10.38
C LEU A 17 -24.12 17.46 -11.23
N GLY A 18 -24.31 17.25 -12.54
CA GLY A 18 -24.91 18.24 -13.45
C GLY A 18 -26.38 18.56 -13.16
N THR A 19 -27.10 17.64 -12.51
CA THR A 19 -28.49 17.84 -12.06
C THR A 19 -28.63 18.54 -10.72
N GLY A 20 -27.52 18.96 -10.09
CA GLY A 20 -27.53 19.69 -8.82
C GLY A 20 -27.74 18.80 -7.59
N GLN A 21 -27.70 17.47 -7.73
CA GLN A 21 -27.58 16.58 -6.59
C GLN A 21 -26.18 16.70 -6.01
N SER A 22 -26.09 17.30 -4.82
CA SER A 22 -24.87 17.21 -4.01
C SER A 22 -24.69 15.74 -3.61
N PRO A 23 -23.45 15.21 -3.56
CA PRO A 23 -23.20 13.87 -3.02
C PRO A 23 -23.76 13.66 -1.60
N ASP A 24 -23.99 14.77 -0.90
CA ASP A 24 -24.22 14.83 0.55
C ASP A 24 -25.59 15.44 0.94
N THR A 25 -26.53 15.72 0.03
CA THR A 25 -27.87 16.19 0.45
C THR A 25 -28.76 15.01 0.81
N PRO A 26 -29.06 14.76 2.11
CA PRO A 26 -30.05 13.76 2.47
C PRO A 26 -31.42 14.30 2.02
N ASN A 27 -32.18 13.51 1.28
CA ASN A 27 -33.60 13.78 1.08
C ASN A 27 -34.27 13.63 2.45
N GLU A 28 -34.90 14.69 2.96
CA GLU A 28 -35.56 14.67 4.28
C GLU A 28 -36.78 13.72 4.35
N ASP A 29 -37.19 13.13 3.22
CA ASP A 29 -38.40 12.29 3.09
C ASP A 29 -38.15 10.79 2.78
N GLU A 30 -36.91 10.27 2.81
CA GLU A 30 -36.64 8.83 2.63
C GLU A 30 -35.99 8.16 3.87
N PRO A 31 -36.41 6.94 4.24
CA PRO A 31 -35.83 6.24 5.39
C PRO A 31 -34.36 5.93 5.16
N ALA A 32 -33.56 6.09 6.21
CA ALA A 32 -32.09 6.03 6.25
C ALA A 32 -31.51 4.62 5.98
N ALA A 33 -31.74 4.08 4.79
CA ALA A 33 -31.04 2.92 4.26
C ALA A 33 -30.50 3.26 2.85
N ASP A 34 -29.18 3.31 2.73
CA ASP A 34 -28.44 3.02 1.49
C ASP A 34 -28.45 4.06 0.34
N THR A 35 -28.42 5.36 0.66
CA THR A 35 -28.33 6.44 -0.36
C THR A 35 -26.92 7.00 -0.59
N ALA A 36 -25.85 6.30 -0.20
CA ALA A 36 -24.52 6.68 -0.66
C ALA A 36 -24.45 6.43 -2.18
N PRO A 37 -24.07 7.43 -3.00
CA PRO A 37 -23.92 7.20 -4.42
C PRO A 37 -22.91 6.08 -4.64
N ARG A 38 -23.28 5.06 -5.44
CA ARG A 38 -22.37 3.98 -5.81
C ARG A 38 -21.04 4.56 -6.27
N HIS A 39 -19.93 4.07 -5.72
CA HIS A 39 -18.55 4.50 -6.03
C HIS A 39 -18.14 5.89 -5.50
N ALA A 40 -18.87 6.49 -4.54
CA ALA A 40 -18.43 7.71 -3.87
C ALA A 40 -17.36 7.40 -2.82
N GLY A 41 -16.38 8.29 -2.69
CA GLY A 41 -15.46 8.33 -1.56
C GLY A 41 -16.19 8.59 -0.24
N SER A 42 -15.44 8.53 0.85
CA SER A 42 -15.99 8.66 2.21
C SER A 42 -15.20 9.67 3.02
N ARG A 43 -15.80 10.21 4.08
CA ARG A 43 -15.06 11.01 5.05
C ARG A 43 -14.42 10.10 6.09
N ASN A 44 -13.15 10.30 6.37
CA ASN A 44 -12.46 9.64 7.47
C ASN A 44 -12.80 10.30 8.82
N GLU A 45 -12.30 9.69 9.90
CA GLU A 45 -12.56 10.09 11.30
C GLU A 45 -12.20 11.56 11.59
N ASN A 46 -11.26 12.13 10.84
CA ASN A 46 -10.82 13.51 10.99
C ASN A 46 -11.65 14.50 10.16
N GLY A 47 -12.70 14.02 9.47
CA GLY A 47 -13.55 14.82 8.60
C GLY A 47 -12.95 15.12 7.22
N HIS A 48 -11.76 14.59 6.91
CA HIS A 48 -11.17 14.68 5.58
C HIS A 48 -11.88 13.73 4.61
N TYR A 49 -12.09 14.17 3.38
CA TYR A 49 -12.69 13.36 2.33
C TYR A 49 -11.61 12.50 1.67
N ASP A 50 -11.77 11.19 1.72
CA ASP A 50 -10.94 10.19 1.04
C ASP A 50 -11.63 9.85 -0.30
N PRO A 51 -11.19 10.44 -1.43
CA PRO A 51 -11.89 10.31 -2.69
C PRO A 51 -11.75 8.92 -3.30
N SER A 52 -12.81 8.43 -3.95
CA SER A 52 -12.70 7.23 -4.77
C SER A 52 -11.92 7.53 -6.07
N PRO A 53 -11.41 6.49 -6.77
CA PRO A 53 -10.80 6.69 -8.09
C PRO A 53 -11.72 7.40 -9.09
N ILE A 54 -13.03 7.16 -8.98
CA ILE A 54 -14.05 7.80 -9.81
C ILE A 54 -14.19 9.27 -9.44
N ASP A 55 -14.21 9.62 -8.16
CA ASP A 55 -14.28 11.01 -7.73
C ASP A 55 -13.07 11.80 -8.21
N VAL A 56 -11.85 11.24 -8.11
CA VAL A 56 -10.63 11.87 -8.63
C VAL A 56 -10.77 12.15 -10.14
N ALA A 57 -11.22 11.15 -10.92
CA ALA A 57 -11.41 11.31 -12.36
C ALA A 57 -12.49 12.35 -12.70
N VAL A 58 -13.61 12.36 -11.97
CA VAL A 58 -14.73 13.28 -12.17
C VAL A 58 -14.32 14.71 -11.85
N VAL A 59 -13.69 14.95 -10.69
CA VAL A 59 -13.19 16.28 -10.30
C VAL A 59 -12.15 16.77 -11.31
N ARG A 60 -11.28 15.89 -11.81
CA ARG A 60 -10.27 16.25 -12.82
C ARG A 60 -10.93 16.72 -14.11
N ILE A 61 -11.95 15.99 -14.58
CA ILE A 61 -12.72 16.34 -15.80
C ILE A 61 -13.47 17.66 -15.59
N MET A 62 -14.13 17.83 -14.44
CA MET A 62 -14.88 19.05 -14.12
C MET A 62 -13.97 20.26 -14.07
N LEU A 63 -12.83 20.15 -13.37
CA LEU A 63 -11.86 21.22 -13.22
C LEU A 63 -11.26 21.61 -14.58
N ALA A 64 -10.83 20.62 -15.38
CA ALA A 64 -10.28 20.86 -16.72
C ALA A 64 -11.31 21.53 -17.65
N LYS A 65 -12.58 21.10 -17.62
CA LYS A 65 -13.65 21.68 -18.46
C LYS A 65 -14.04 23.09 -18.02
N ALA A 66 -14.14 23.33 -16.71
CA ALA A 66 -14.59 24.61 -16.16
C ALA A 66 -13.53 25.70 -16.31
N THR A 67 -12.27 25.36 -16.10
CA THR A 67 -11.18 26.35 -16.03
C THR A 67 -10.39 26.50 -17.33
N LYS A 68 -10.47 25.52 -18.23
CA LYS A 68 -9.62 25.43 -19.44
C LYS A 68 -8.11 25.49 -19.12
N LEU A 69 -7.71 25.15 -17.90
CA LEU A 69 -6.30 25.11 -17.49
C LEU A 69 -5.55 24.01 -18.25
N PRO A 70 -4.23 24.20 -18.51
CA PRO A 70 -3.37 23.12 -18.98
C PRO A 70 -3.42 21.92 -18.03
N VAL A 71 -3.29 20.71 -18.56
CA VAL A 71 -3.37 19.46 -17.78
C VAL A 71 -2.36 19.42 -16.64
N ASP A 72 -1.14 19.94 -16.85
CA ASP A 72 -0.09 19.97 -15.83
C ASP A 72 -0.47 20.86 -14.63
N VAL A 73 -1.24 21.93 -14.86
CA VAL A 73 -1.73 22.81 -13.79
C VAL A 73 -2.86 22.13 -13.02
N VAL A 74 -3.76 21.45 -13.72
CA VAL A 74 -4.81 20.64 -13.09
C VAL A 74 -4.16 19.57 -12.20
N ASP A 75 -3.17 18.86 -12.71
CA ASP A 75 -2.48 17.81 -11.96
C ASP A 75 -1.73 18.41 -10.76
N GLY A 76 -1.06 19.56 -10.93
CA GLY A 76 -0.45 20.30 -9.83
C GLY A 76 -1.43 20.70 -8.72
N ILE A 77 -2.69 21.01 -9.04
CA ILE A 77 -3.74 21.28 -8.03
C ILE A 77 -4.03 20.01 -7.22
N PHE A 78 -4.15 18.84 -7.88
CA PHE A 78 -4.39 17.57 -7.20
C PHE A 78 -3.21 17.18 -6.30
N GLU A 79 -1.99 17.38 -6.78
CA GLU A 79 -0.77 17.14 -5.99
C GLU A 79 -0.69 18.04 -4.76
N LEU A 80 -0.94 19.34 -4.91
CA LEU A 80 -0.90 20.30 -3.79
C LEU A 80 -2.04 20.11 -2.79
N ALA A 81 -3.20 19.65 -3.26
CA ALA A 81 -4.36 19.38 -2.42
C ALA A 81 -4.31 18.01 -1.73
N GLU A 82 -3.30 17.18 -2.03
CA GLU A 82 -3.25 15.76 -1.68
C GLU A 82 -4.57 15.02 -2.03
N TYR A 83 -5.20 15.40 -3.14
CA TYR A 83 -6.49 14.84 -3.58
C TYR A 83 -6.24 13.51 -4.31
N TRP A 84 -5.79 12.52 -3.55
CA TRP A 84 -5.37 11.21 -4.01
C TRP A 84 -6.28 10.11 -3.46
N VAL A 85 -6.31 8.98 -4.14
CA VAL A 85 -7.02 7.80 -3.62
C VAL A 85 -6.23 7.23 -2.46
N ARG A 86 -6.93 6.88 -1.39
CA ARG A 86 -6.37 6.17 -0.24
C ARG A 86 -6.94 4.76 -0.19
N THR A 87 -6.07 3.77 -0.04
CA THR A 87 -6.45 2.39 0.28
C THR A 87 -5.84 1.99 1.61
N THR A 88 -6.63 1.31 2.44
CA THR A 88 -6.21 0.91 3.79
C THR A 88 -6.41 -0.58 3.96
N THR A 89 -5.36 -1.27 4.41
CA THR A 89 -5.48 -2.64 4.93
C THR A 89 -5.05 -2.63 6.39
N ALA A 90 -5.85 -3.25 7.25
CA ALA A 90 -5.59 -3.33 8.69
C ALA A 90 -5.74 -4.78 9.20
N ALA A 91 -4.96 -5.11 10.21
CA ALA A 91 -5.04 -6.35 10.97
C ALA A 91 -5.10 -6.02 12.46
N ASP A 92 -6.10 -6.59 13.13
CA ASP A 92 -6.31 -6.47 14.58
C ASP A 92 -5.94 -7.79 15.26
N TYR A 93 -5.07 -7.70 16.25
CA TYR A 93 -4.58 -8.80 17.08
C TYR A 93 -4.95 -8.62 18.55
N SER A 94 -5.83 -7.68 18.89
CA SER A 94 -6.22 -7.39 20.28
C SER A 94 -6.78 -8.61 21.03
N GLY A 95 -7.47 -9.51 20.33
CA GLY A 95 -7.98 -10.76 20.89
C GLY A 95 -6.92 -11.86 21.08
N ASN A 96 -5.78 -11.77 20.40
CA ASN A 96 -4.67 -12.71 20.52
C ASN A 96 -3.36 -12.02 20.08
N ALA A 97 -2.79 -11.23 20.99
CA ALA A 97 -1.64 -10.38 20.70
C ALA A 97 -0.50 -11.19 20.08
N LEU A 98 0.06 -10.69 18.97
CA LEU A 98 1.17 -11.35 18.32
C LEU A 98 2.46 -11.01 19.05
N TYR A 99 3.33 -12.01 19.18
CA TYR A 99 4.68 -11.80 19.67
C TYR A 99 5.71 -12.42 18.72
N VAL A 100 6.81 -11.69 18.53
CA VAL A 100 7.98 -12.11 17.74
C VAL A 100 9.17 -12.13 18.68
N SER A 101 9.92 -13.22 18.71
CA SER A 101 11.05 -13.38 19.62
C SER A 101 12.12 -14.28 19.03
N SER A 102 13.35 -14.16 19.52
CA SER A 102 14.45 -15.02 19.09
C SER A 102 14.21 -16.53 19.36
N ARG A 103 13.30 -16.86 20.29
CA ARG A 103 13.04 -18.24 20.78
C ARG A 103 11.87 -18.93 20.09
N SER A 104 10.99 -18.16 19.44
CA SER A 104 9.81 -18.69 18.77
C SER A 104 9.95 -18.45 17.26
N VAL A 105 9.45 -17.31 16.81
CA VAL A 105 9.47 -16.84 15.44
C VAL A 105 10.18 -15.51 15.47
N GLN A 106 11.31 -15.42 14.75
CA GLN A 106 12.20 -14.26 14.77
C GLN A 106 11.76 -13.16 13.79
N ASP A 107 10.88 -13.51 12.87
CA ASP A 107 10.35 -12.67 11.81
C ASP A 107 8.92 -13.09 11.46
N ARG A 108 7.97 -12.16 11.45
CA ARG A 108 6.55 -12.46 11.26
C ARG A 108 5.89 -11.43 10.35
N PHE A 109 5.21 -11.93 9.32
CA PHE A 109 4.32 -11.14 8.48
C PHE A 109 3.13 -10.63 9.30
N LEU A 110 2.80 -9.35 9.17
CA LEU A 110 1.66 -8.75 9.83
C LEU A 110 0.51 -8.51 8.84
N VAL A 111 0.76 -7.65 7.86
CA VAL A 111 -0.26 -7.15 6.94
C VAL A 111 0.36 -6.80 5.60
N ARG A 112 -0.44 -6.90 4.53
CA ARG A 112 -0.10 -6.44 3.18
C ARG A 112 -1.14 -5.44 2.69
N SER A 113 -0.74 -4.49 1.86
CA SER A 113 -1.66 -3.55 1.22
C SER A 113 -2.51 -4.27 0.16
N LEU A 114 -3.57 -3.61 -0.31
CA LEU A 114 -4.13 -3.93 -1.62
C LEU A 114 -3.07 -3.67 -2.71
N PRO A 115 -3.18 -4.32 -3.89
CA PRO A 115 -2.30 -4.03 -5.01
C PRO A 115 -2.53 -2.58 -5.42
N ILE A 116 -1.44 -1.85 -5.65
CA ILE A 116 -1.50 -0.42 -5.95
C ILE A 116 -2.38 -0.18 -7.19
N GLY A 117 -3.28 0.80 -7.08
CA GLY A 117 -4.29 1.11 -8.09
C GLY A 117 -5.61 0.36 -7.93
N PHE A 118 -5.70 -0.62 -7.03
CA PHE A 118 -6.92 -1.39 -6.76
C PHE A 118 -7.55 -0.97 -5.43
N THR A 119 -8.89 -0.97 -5.38
CA THR A 119 -9.66 -0.71 -4.15
C THR A 119 -10.47 -1.96 -3.78
N SER A 120 -10.85 -2.09 -2.51
CA SER A 120 -11.59 -3.25 -2.00
C SER A 120 -12.96 -3.44 -2.64
N GLU A 121 -13.57 -2.37 -3.14
CA GLU A 121 -14.92 -2.39 -3.71
C GLU A 121 -14.93 -2.75 -5.20
N HIS A 122 -13.79 -2.62 -5.88
CA HIS A 122 -13.74 -2.48 -7.34
C HIS A 122 -12.51 -3.15 -7.98
N GLY A 123 -11.80 -4.00 -7.23
CA GLY A 123 -10.48 -4.52 -7.59
C GLY A 123 -10.36 -6.02 -7.88
N GLY A 124 -11.48 -6.69 -8.18
CA GLY A 124 -11.53 -8.15 -8.31
C GLY A 124 -11.28 -8.87 -6.98
N ASP A 125 -11.79 -10.09 -6.83
CA ASP A 125 -11.49 -10.94 -5.67
C ASP A 125 -10.05 -11.49 -5.80
N LEU A 126 -9.07 -10.59 -5.69
CA LEU A 126 -7.69 -10.98 -5.47
C LEU A 126 -7.65 -11.45 -4.01
N ASP A 127 -7.77 -12.75 -3.80
CA ASP A 127 -7.71 -13.40 -2.48
C ASP A 127 -6.33 -13.19 -1.84
N LEU A 128 -6.09 -11.97 -1.37
CA LEU A 128 -4.85 -11.51 -0.76
C LEU A 128 -4.85 -11.78 0.75
N LYS A 129 -5.77 -12.63 1.22
CA LYS A 129 -5.84 -13.09 2.60
C LYS A 129 -4.98 -14.35 2.71
N GLY A 130 -3.97 -14.33 3.57
CA GLY A 130 -3.19 -15.55 3.84
C GLY A 130 -1.74 -15.30 4.23
N GLU A 131 -0.94 -16.35 4.07
CA GLU A 131 0.51 -16.36 4.34
C GLU A 131 1.27 -15.49 3.32
N PRO A 132 2.41 -14.88 3.71
CA PRO A 132 3.23 -14.07 2.82
C PRO A 132 3.70 -14.85 1.58
N ALA A 133 3.86 -14.15 0.46
CA ALA A 133 4.34 -14.79 -0.76
C ALA A 133 5.78 -15.33 -0.56
N PRO A 134 6.10 -16.54 -1.03
CA PRO A 134 7.46 -17.05 -0.94
C PRO A 134 8.39 -16.18 -1.80
N ALA A 135 9.53 -15.81 -1.25
CA ALA A 135 10.54 -15.02 -1.96
C ALA A 135 11.09 -15.80 -3.16
N LYS A 136 10.56 -15.52 -4.36
CA LYS A 136 10.94 -16.13 -5.63
C LYS A 136 11.29 -15.05 -6.66
N PRO A 137 12.21 -15.31 -7.60
CA PRO A 137 12.45 -14.39 -8.72
C PRO A 137 11.16 -14.20 -9.53
N LEU A 138 10.85 -12.95 -9.86
CA LEU A 138 9.68 -12.64 -10.68
C LEU A 138 9.85 -13.24 -12.07
N LYS A 139 8.99 -14.21 -12.44
CA LYS A 139 9.08 -14.91 -13.72
C LYS A 139 8.49 -14.10 -14.87
N SER A 140 7.37 -13.43 -14.61
CA SER A 140 6.69 -12.57 -15.58
C SER A 140 5.96 -11.44 -14.87
N THR A 141 5.96 -10.25 -15.48
CA THR A 141 5.18 -9.11 -15.01
C THR A 141 3.77 -9.17 -15.60
N VAL A 142 2.77 -8.80 -14.80
CA VAL A 142 1.41 -8.62 -15.31
C VAL A 142 1.39 -7.42 -16.27
N PRO A 143 0.91 -7.58 -17.51
CA PRO A 143 0.88 -6.47 -18.45
C PRO A 143 -0.20 -5.45 -18.05
N ALA A 144 0.09 -4.15 -18.25
CA ALA A 144 -0.76 -3.06 -17.79
C ALA A 144 -2.20 -3.09 -18.33
N ASN A 145 -2.41 -3.64 -19.53
CA ASN A 145 -3.74 -3.83 -20.10
C ASN A 145 -4.58 -4.90 -19.36
N LYS A 146 -3.94 -5.93 -18.81
CA LYS A 146 -4.58 -6.97 -18.00
C LYS A 146 -4.99 -6.39 -16.65
N LEU A 147 -4.10 -5.64 -15.99
CA LEU A 147 -4.44 -4.89 -14.77
C LEU A 147 -5.61 -3.91 -15.01
N ALA A 148 -5.59 -3.16 -16.11
CA ALA A 148 -6.65 -2.21 -16.45
C ALA A 148 -8.01 -2.87 -16.71
N ARG A 149 -8.05 -4.15 -17.11
CA ARG A 149 -9.31 -4.90 -17.29
C ARG A 149 -9.90 -5.38 -15.97
N MET A 150 -9.11 -5.44 -14.90
CA MET A 150 -9.55 -5.90 -13.58
C MET A 150 -10.19 -4.79 -12.76
N ALA A 151 -10.00 -3.52 -13.14
CA ALA A 151 -10.62 -2.37 -12.50
C ALA A 151 -11.80 -1.86 -13.33
N ASP A 152 -12.87 -1.42 -12.68
CA ASP A 152 -14.02 -0.79 -13.33
C ASP A 152 -13.87 0.75 -13.49
N TYR A 153 -12.70 1.30 -13.13
CA TYR A 153 -12.33 2.71 -13.24
C TYR A 153 -10.98 2.92 -13.94
N PRO A 154 -10.65 4.15 -14.38
CA PRO A 154 -9.34 4.45 -14.97
C PRO A 154 -8.22 4.22 -13.96
N LEU A 155 -7.30 3.31 -14.27
CA LEU A 155 -6.10 3.13 -13.46
C LEU A 155 -5.07 4.24 -13.71
N PRO A 156 -4.20 4.52 -12.72
CA PRO A 156 -3.08 5.44 -12.87
C PRO A 156 -2.23 5.10 -14.09
N LYS A 157 -1.90 6.11 -14.89
CA LYS A 157 -1.02 5.96 -16.07
C LYS A 157 0.41 6.40 -15.82
N LEU A 158 0.67 6.96 -14.64
CA LEU A 158 1.96 7.53 -14.27
C LEU A 158 2.96 6.42 -13.94
N GLN A 159 4.21 6.61 -14.35
CA GLN A 159 5.33 5.89 -13.75
C GLN A 159 5.49 6.41 -12.32
N GLY A 160 5.35 5.54 -11.32
CA GLY A 160 5.31 5.94 -9.89
C GLY A 160 3.98 6.59 -9.48
N PRO A 161 2.85 5.85 -9.47
CA PRO A 161 1.55 6.39 -9.10
C PRO A 161 1.40 6.68 -7.61
N VAL A 162 2.28 6.13 -6.76
CA VAL A 162 2.20 6.27 -5.30
C VAL A 162 2.82 7.60 -4.86
N ARG A 163 2.16 8.26 -3.90
CA ARG A 163 2.59 9.54 -3.33
C ARG A 163 3.12 9.38 -1.92
N LYS A 164 2.43 8.58 -1.11
CA LYS A 164 2.90 8.21 0.23
C LYS A 164 2.35 6.85 0.68
N VAL A 165 3.11 6.20 1.55
CA VAL A 165 2.71 5.01 2.29
C VAL A 165 2.79 5.35 3.77
N VAL A 166 1.74 5.04 4.53
CA VAL A 166 1.68 5.27 5.97
C VAL A 166 1.54 3.94 6.69
N PHE A 167 2.55 3.58 7.45
CA PHE A 167 2.53 2.42 8.33
C PHE A 167 2.02 2.84 9.70
N LYS A 168 1.02 2.14 10.22
CA LYS A 168 0.53 2.33 11.58
C LYS A 168 0.57 1.01 12.31
N PHE A 169 0.98 1.01 13.56
CA PHE A 169 0.98 -0.20 14.38
C PHE A 169 1.06 0.16 15.86
N THR A 170 0.49 -0.72 16.68
CA THR A 170 0.53 -0.61 18.14
C THR A 170 1.41 -1.72 18.68
N SER A 171 2.54 -1.36 19.29
CA SER A 171 3.53 -2.32 19.74
C SER A 171 4.33 -1.89 20.96
N HIS A 172 5.03 -2.84 21.57
CA HIS A 172 6.02 -2.55 22.62
C HIS A 172 7.06 -3.67 22.72
N ASP A 173 8.13 -3.40 23.48
CA ASP A 173 9.17 -4.37 23.81
C ASP A 173 9.72 -4.15 25.23
N GLN A 174 10.12 -5.24 25.89
CA GLN A 174 10.68 -5.21 27.24
C GLN A 174 12.20 -5.41 27.31
N GLY A 175 12.86 -5.58 26.17
CA GLY A 175 14.27 -5.90 26.07
C GLY A 175 15.16 -4.76 26.55
N TRP A 176 16.27 -5.11 27.20
CA TRP A 176 17.22 -4.15 27.75
C TRP A 176 18.60 -4.32 27.11
N SER A 177 19.29 -3.21 26.90
CA SER A 177 20.70 -3.16 26.50
C SER A 177 21.48 -2.26 27.46
N GLY A 178 22.69 -2.69 27.84
CA GLY A 178 23.61 -1.91 28.67
C GLY A 178 24.35 -0.81 27.91
N GLU A 179 24.18 -0.73 26.59
CA GLU A 179 24.82 0.28 25.75
C GLU A 179 24.12 1.64 25.91
N THR A 180 24.90 2.72 25.92
CA THR A 180 24.40 4.10 25.97
C THR A 180 23.86 4.52 24.61
N GLY A 181 22.90 5.43 24.58
CA GLY A 181 22.26 5.87 23.34
C GLY A 181 20.83 6.32 23.52
N SER A 182 20.14 6.62 22.42
CA SER A 182 18.72 6.96 22.41
C SER A 182 17.84 5.80 22.91
N LEU A 183 16.53 6.02 23.03
CA LEU A 183 15.57 4.96 23.40
C LEU A 183 15.39 3.92 22.28
N TYR A 184 15.77 4.25 21.06
CA TYR A 184 15.63 3.36 19.90
C TYR A 184 16.95 2.71 19.48
N GLU A 185 18.08 3.34 19.78
CA GLU A 185 19.40 2.75 19.60
C GLU A 185 19.54 1.47 20.42
N ASN A 186 20.19 0.48 19.83
CA ASN A 186 20.42 -0.83 20.43
C ASN A 186 19.12 -1.55 20.87
N SER A 187 18.00 -1.19 20.23
CA SER A 187 16.76 -1.96 20.27
C SER A 187 16.82 -3.08 19.25
N TRP A 188 16.49 -4.31 19.67
CA TRP A 188 16.54 -5.51 18.83
C TRP A 188 15.15 -6.06 18.51
N THR A 189 14.15 -5.16 18.53
CA THR A 189 12.83 -5.38 17.94
C THR A 189 12.46 -4.23 17.02
N TRP A 190 12.01 -4.56 15.81
CA TRP A 190 11.75 -3.56 14.78
C TRP A 190 10.75 -4.07 13.74
N PHE A 191 10.35 -3.17 12.86
CA PHE A 191 9.44 -3.42 11.75
C PHE A 191 10.13 -3.09 10.43
N GLU A 192 9.87 -3.91 9.41
CA GLU A 192 10.40 -3.71 8.05
C GLU A 192 9.28 -3.72 7.01
N ALA A 193 9.44 -2.86 6.01
CA ALA A 193 8.61 -2.87 4.82
C ALA A 193 9.14 -3.92 3.83
N GLY A 194 8.24 -4.68 3.22
CA GLY A 194 8.53 -5.56 2.10
C GLY A 194 7.76 -5.17 0.85
N LEU A 195 8.15 -5.74 -0.28
CA LEU A 195 7.52 -5.54 -1.58
C LEU A 195 7.21 -6.91 -2.21
N GLU A 196 5.94 -7.14 -2.50
CA GLU A 196 5.44 -8.28 -3.28
C GLU A 196 4.98 -7.78 -4.65
N ARG A 197 5.15 -8.62 -5.67
CA ARG A 197 4.74 -8.32 -7.05
C ARG A 197 3.91 -9.47 -7.58
N LEU A 198 2.77 -9.12 -8.19
CA LEU A 198 1.90 -10.09 -8.84
C LEU A 198 2.59 -10.68 -10.07
N GLU A 199 2.52 -12.01 -10.22
CA GLU A 199 2.93 -12.70 -11.44
C GLU A 199 1.75 -12.87 -12.41
N ASP A 200 2.04 -12.87 -13.72
CA ASP A 200 0.99 -13.02 -14.74
C ASP A 200 0.24 -14.36 -14.61
N SER A 201 0.94 -15.41 -14.17
CA SER A 201 0.38 -16.74 -13.92
C SER A 201 -0.55 -16.82 -12.70
N GLU A 202 -0.45 -15.88 -11.76
CA GLU A 202 -1.29 -15.84 -10.56
C GLU A 202 -2.65 -15.19 -10.84
N ILE A 203 -2.73 -14.40 -11.91
CA ILE A 203 -3.98 -13.80 -12.36
C ILE A 203 -4.64 -14.75 -13.35
N ALA A 204 -5.35 -15.74 -12.82
CA ALA A 204 -6.31 -16.53 -13.58
C ALA A 204 -7.50 -15.64 -13.90
N ILE A 205 -7.53 -15.10 -15.13
CA ILE A 205 -8.80 -14.59 -15.66
C ILE A 205 -9.63 -15.85 -15.93
N GLU A 206 -10.81 -15.97 -15.33
CA GLU A 206 -11.86 -16.87 -15.82
C GLU A 206 -12.29 -16.35 -17.21
N GLU A 207 -11.42 -16.48 -18.21
CA GLU A 207 -11.88 -16.52 -19.59
C GLU A 207 -12.69 -17.79 -19.70
N VAL A 208 -13.99 -17.63 -19.97
CA VAL A 208 -14.86 -18.72 -20.45
C VAL A 208 -14.14 -19.38 -21.62
N ILE A 209 -13.53 -20.54 -21.37
CA ILE A 209 -12.84 -21.34 -22.37
C ILE A 209 -13.92 -22.04 -23.20
N GLU A 210 -14.29 -21.47 -24.35
CA GLU A 210 -14.72 -22.30 -25.48
C GLU A 210 -13.46 -22.74 -26.26
N GLU A 211 -13.15 -24.02 -26.05
CA GLU A 211 -12.42 -24.96 -26.90
C GLU A 211 -11.07 -24.55 -27.51
N LYS A 212 -10.02 -25.26 -27.08
CA LYS A 212 -9.31 -26.20 -27.98
C LYS A 212 -8.50 -27.26 -27.21
N LYS A 213 -8.68 -28.51 -27.65
CA LYS A 213 -8.00 -29.74 -27.22
C LYS A 213 -6.74 -30.02 -28.05
N GLU A 214 -5.82 -30.77 -27.41
CA GLU A 214 -4.82 -31.72 -27.95
C GLU A 214 -3.66 -31.10 -28.78
N ASP A 215 -2.37 -31.50 -28.72
CA ASP A 215 -1.57 -32.51 -28.01
C ASP A 215 -0.08 -32.14 -28.18
N ALA A 216 0.80 -32.61 -27.28
CA ALA A 216 2.06 -33.34 -27.58
C ALA A 216 3.13 -33.18 -26.48
N GLU A 217 3.46 -34.31 -25.86
CA GLU A 217 4.70 -34.54 -25.12
C GLU A 217 5.92 -34.32 -26.02
N ASN A 218 6.95 -33.64 -25.49
CA ASN A 218 8.35 -34.00 -25.68
C ASN A 218 9.17 -33.42 -24.54
N GLY A 219 9.87 -34.31 -23.82
CA GLY A 219 10.73 -33.95 -22.70
C GLY A 219 12.03 -33.31 -23.17
N GLU A 220 12.29 -32.10 -22.70
CA GLU A 220 13.61 -31.50 -22.63
C GLU A 220 14.04 -31.44 -21.15
N PRO A 221 15.34 -31.66 -20.83
CA PRO A 221 15.81 -31.61 -19.46
C PRO A 221 15.64 -30.18 -18.91
N ALA A 222 14.96 -30.08 -17.77
CA ALA A 222 14.69 -28.82 -17.09
C ALA A 222 15.97 -27.97 -16.99
N PRO A 223 15.98 -26.72 -17.49
CA PRO A 223 17.03 -25.78 -17.15
C PRO A 223 17.06 -25.67 -15.63
N GLN A 224 18.22 -25.94 -15.00
CA GLN A 224 18.39 -25.71 -13.58
C GLN A 224 18.14 -24.22 -13.33
N GLU A 225 16.98 -23.90 -12.77
CA GLU A 225 16.63 -22.52 -12.41
C GLU A 225 17.73 -22.00 -11.48
N PRO A 226 18.34 -20.83 -11.78
CA PRO A 226 19.28 -20.24 -10.85
C PRO A 226 18.51 -19.89 -9.57
N GLN A 227 18.84 -20.58 -8.48
CA GLN A 227 18.28 -20.34 -7.16
C GLN A 227 18.81 -19.00 -6.63
N PHE A 228 18.08 -17.91 -6.91
CA PHE A 228 18.30 -16.65 -6.21
C PHE A 228 17.40 -16.61 -4.97
N GLN A 229 18.03 -16.76 -3.81
CA GLN A 229 17.41 -16.48 -2.52
C GLN A 229 17.40 -14.96 -2.30
N TYR A 230 16.21 -14.34 -2.30
CA TYR A 230 16.04 -13.10 -1.55
C TYR A 230 16.05 -13.48 -0.07
N GLN A 231 17.24 -13.51 0.52
CA GLN A 231 17.36 -13.50 1.96
C GLN A 231 16.83 -12.14 2.42
N PHE A 232 15.77 -12.14 3.21
CA PHE A 232 15.66 -11.17 4.30
C PHE A 232 16.58 -11.72 5.39
N PRO A 233 17.91 -11.47 5.36
CA PRO A 233 18.73 -11.87 6.47
C PRO A 233 18.11 -11.26 7.73
N LEU A 234 18.13 -11.99 8.84
CA LEU A 234 17.70 -11.50 10.14
C LEU A 234 18.73 -10.48 10.70
N ILE A 235 19.05 -9.50 9.87
CA ILE A 235 19.94 -8.38 10.08
C ILE A 235 19.11 -7.17 9.70
N GLN A 236 19.05 -6.23 10.63
CA GLN A 236 18.33 -4.99 10.43
C GLN A 236 18.81 -4.30 9.15
N SER A 237 17.88 -4.00 8.23
CA SER A 237 18.19 -3.23 7.04
C SER A 237 17.94 -1.73 7.28
N PRO A 238 18.94 -0.85 7.15
CA PRO A 238 18.72 0.59 7.25
C PRO A 238 17.78 1.11 6.15
N LYS A 239 17.64 0.37 5.04
CA LYS A 239 16.82 0.71 3.86
C LYS A 239 15.36 0.29 3.97
N TRP A 240 15.05 -0.72 4.80
CA TRP A 240 13.69 -1.26 4.92
C TRP A 240 13.08 -1.08 6.31
N THR A 241 13.87 -0.64 7.31
CA THR A 241 13.39 -0.43 8.69
C THR A 241 12.37 0.70 8.77
N VAL A 242 11.09 0.35 8.95
CA VAL A 242 10.00 1.30 9.17
C VAL A 242 10.19 2.00 10.53
N CYS A 243 10.34 1.23 11.61
CA CYS A 243 10.62 1.76 12.93
C CYS A 243 11.14 0.65 13.87
N ARG A 244 11.89 1.05 14.89
CA ARG A 244 12.25 0.22 16.05
C ARG A 244 11.26 0.46 17.19
N ASN A 245 11.04 -0.53 18.05
CA ASN A 245 10.41 -0.25 19.35
C ASN A 245 11.39 0.49 20.25
N LYS A 246 10.87 1.26 21.21
CA LYS A 246 11.69 1.77 22.31
C LYS A 246 12.17 0.61 23.18
N ARG A 247 13.45 0.63 23.57
CA ARG A 247 14.04 -0.33 24.51
C ARG A 247 13.46 -0.18 25.90
N ALA A 248 13.33 -1.30 26.60
CA ALA A 248 12.91 -1.39 28.00
C ALA A 248 11.60 -0.64 28.31
N HIS A 249 10.66 -0.62 27.35
CA HIS A 249 9.43 0.16 27.44
C HIS A 249 8.20 -0.75 27.24
N ARG A 250 7.56 -1.11 28.35
CA ARG A 250 6.48 -2.12 28.36
C ARG A 250 5.10 -1.56 28.00
N ASP A 251 4.91 -0.25 28.04
CA ASP A 251 3.62 0.33 27.68
C ASP A 251 3.45 0.30 26.16
N TRP A 252 2.21 0.01 25.74
CA TRP A 252 1.78 0.06 24.34
C TRP A 252 2.06 1.42 23.73
N GLN A 253 2.62 1.42 22.52
CA GLN A 253 2.91 2.62 21.77
C GLN A 253 2.25 2.55 20.42
N ASP A 254 1.59 3.64 20.05
CA ASP A 254 1.05 3.83 18.72
C ASP A 254 2.10 4.51 17.85
N HIS A 255 2.43 3.85 16.75
CA HIS A 255 3.37 4.34 15.75
C HIS A 255 2.62 4.75 14.50
N THR A 256 3.00 5.89 13.93
CA THR A 256 2.55 6.34 12.60
C THR A 256 3.77 6.83 11.83
N ILE A 257 4.17 6.07 10.81
CA ILE A 257 5.39 6.33 10.03
C ILE A 257 5.00 6.54 8.58
N THR A 258 5.33 7.72 8.03
CA THR A 258 5.02 8.08 6.64
C THR A 258 6.30 8.06 5.80
N TRP A 259 6.25 7.33 4.69
CA TRP A 259 7.23 7.40 3.62
C TRP A 259 6.58 8.08 2.43
N ALA A 260 7.22 9.08 1.83
CA ALA A 260 6.66 9.82 0.68
C ALA A 260 7.60 9.78 -0.54
N CYS A 261 7.05 9.87 -1.75
CA CYS A 261 7.85 9.87 -2.99
C CYS A 261 8.73 11.11 -3.15
N TYR A 262 8.41 12.18 -2.42
CA TYR A 262 9.13 13.45 -2.40
C TYR A 262 10.09 13.58 -1.21
N ASP A 263 10.22 12.54 -0.37
CA ASP A 263 11.26 12.50 0.66
C ASP A 263 12.64 12.62 -0.04
N ASP A 264 13.56 13.42 0.53
CA ASP A 264 14.92 13.68 -0.01
C ASP A 264 15.94 13.87 1.13
N VAL A 265 15.91 12.95 2.10
CA VAL A 265 16.84 12.88 3.22
C VAL A 265 17.98 11.92 2.85
N GLN A 266 19.15 12.48 2.60
CA GLN A 266 20.36 11.71 2.26
C GLN A 266 20.85 10.89 3.46
N ALA A 267 21.35 9.68 3.22
CA ALA A 267 21.68 8.70 4.25
C ALA A 267 22.78 9.15 5.24
N ASP A 268 23.64 10.08 4.85
CA ASP A 268 24.74 10.64 5.66
C ASP A 268 24.43 12.04 6.24
N SER A 269 23.23 12.57 5.99
CA SER A 269 22.80 13.89 6.48
C SER A 269 22.43 13.88 7.96
N ASP A 270 22.30 15.08 8.56
CA ASP A 270 21.74 15.18 9.92
C ASP A 270 20.25 14.82 9.95
N GLY A 271 19.54 14.94 8.82
CA GLY A 271 18.17 14.48 8.69
C GLY A 271 18.05 12.95 8.88
N SER A 272 18.97 12.17 8.31
CA SER A 272 18.94 10.72 8.47
C SER A 272 19.28 10.28 9.90
N LYS A 273 20.16 11.01 10.60
CA LYS A 273 20.40 10.80 12.04
C LYS A 273 19.14 11.05 12.86
N ALA A 274 18.39 12.11 12.55
CA ALA A 274 17.11 12.38 13.22
C ALA A 274 16.07 11.28 12.97
N LEU A 275 16.04 10.67 11.77
CA LEU A 275 15.20 9.48 11.52
C LEU A 275 15.62 8.32 12.43
N GLU A 276 16.92 8.08 12.54
CA GLU A 276 17.50 7.01 13.36
C GLU A 276 17.21 7.21 14.85
N GLU A 277 17.35 8.43 15.36
CA GLU A 277 17.03 8.82 16.74
C GLU A 277 15.56 8.56 17.10
N ASN A 278 14.66 8.59 16.11
CA ASN A 278 13.23 8.27 16.25
C ASN A 278 12.89 6.82 15.85
N GLY A 279 13.91 5.97 15.67
CA GLY A 279 13.74 4.55 15.40
C GLY A 279 13.54 4.17 13.94
N ARG A 280 13.36 5.12 13.01
CA ARG A 280 13.22 4.87 11.56
C ARG A 280 14.58 4.57 10.93
N GLY A 281 14.62 3.71 9.92
CA GLY A 281 15.85 3.38 9.20
C GLY A 281 16.45 4.60 8.51
N ARG A 282 17.74 4.84 8.70
CA ARG A 282 18.43 6.04 8.18
C ARG A 282 18.41 6.19 6.66
N GLU A 283 18.25 5.10 5.91
CA GLU A 283 18.20 5.11 4.44
C GLU A 283 16.77 5.15 3.90
N THR A 284 15.75 5.16 4.75
CA THR A 284 14.34 5.15 4.31
C THR A 284 13.79 6.53 3.93
N GLY A 285 14.61 7.57 4.07
CA GLY A 285 14.20 8.97 3.91
C GLY A 285 14.47 9.57 2.54
N ASP A 286 14.91 8.81 1.54
CA ASP A 286 15.25 9.30 0.20
C ASP A 286 14.08 9.24 -0.82
N GLY A 287 12.94 8.72 -0.38
CA GLY A 287 11.73 8.51 -1.16
C GLY A 287 11.84 7.42 -2.24
N GLU A 288 12.98 6.73 -2.36
CA GLU A 288 13.24 5.75 -3.41
C GLU A 288 12.22 4.60 -3.36
N PHE A 289 11.92 4.12 -2.14
CA PHE A 289 10.93 3.07 -1.93
C PHE A 289 9.60 3.41 -2.61
N VAL A 290 9.04 4.57 -2.28
CA VAL A 290 7.70 4.99 -2.73
C VAL A 290 7.70 5.36 -4.20
N ARG A 291 8.75 6.07 -4.66
CA ARG A 291 8.87 6.53 -6.05
C ARG A 291 8.95 5.37 -7.06
N ASN A 292 9.52 4.24 -6.63
CA ASN A 292 9.68 3.05 -7.47
C ASN A 292 8.49 2.07 -7.42
N LEU A 293 7.49 2.32 -6.58
CA LEU A 293 6.27 1.49 -6.54
C LEU A 293 5.49 1.60 -7.85
N GLN A 294 5.02 0.45 -8.33
CA GLN A 294 4.30 0.32 -9.60
C GLN A 294 2.84 -0.09 -9.38
N LEU A 295 2.04 0.03 -10.44
CA LEU A 295 0.68 -0.49 -10.46
C LEU A 295 0.70 -2.01 -10.22
N GLY A 296 -0.11 -2.50 -9.29
CA GLY A 296 -0.16 -3.92 -8.91
C GLY A 296 0.90 -4.36 -7.88
N ASP A 297 1.89 -3.53 -7.56
CA ASP A 297 2.81 -3.81 -6.44
C ASP A 297 2.02 -3.87 -5.12
N VAL A 298 2.47 -4.72 -4.20
CA VAL A 298 1.88 -4.92 -2.87
C VAL A 298 2.93 -4.62 -1.81
N VAL A 299 2.62 -3.70 -0.89
CA VAL A 299 3.52 -3.35 0.22
C VAL A 299 3.19 -4.23 1.42
N THR A 300 4.20 -4.82 2.05
CA THR A 300 4.03 -5.67 3.25
C THR A 300 4.70 -5.07 4.47
N LEU A 301 4.22 -5.42 5.66
CA LEU A 301 4.81 -5.03 6.94
C LEU A 301 5.14 -6.27 7.76
N TRP A 302 6.37 -6.31 8.27
CA TRP A 302 6.92 -7.43 9.03
C TRP A 302 7.39 -6.97 10.39
N ALA A 303 7.19 -7.78 11.42
CA ALA A 303 7.77 -7.60 12.75
C ALA A 303 8.95 -8.55 12.96
N LYS A 304 10.05 -8.04 13.52
CA LYS A 304 11.28 -8.79 13.77
C LYS A 304 11.74 -8.67 15.23
N ALA A 305 12.41 -9.72 15.71
CA ALA A 305 13.08 -9.75 17.02
C ALA A 305 14.27 -10.71 17.00
N ARG A 306 15.47 -10.23 17.37
CA ARG A 306 16.73 -10.96 17.12
C ARG A 306 17.34 -11.67 18.31
N PHE A 307 17.33 -11.07 19.50
CA PHE A 307 18.09 -11.58 20.65
C PHE A 307 17.23 -12.07 21.82
N PRO A 308 17.72 -13.04 22.61
CA PRO A 308 17.00 -13.48 23.80
C PRO A 308 16.71 -12.31 24.76
N GLY A 309 15.48 -12.27 25.28
CA GLY A 309 15.02 -11.18 26.16
C GLY A 309 14.32 -10.04 25.42
N TRP A 310 14.46 -9.97 24.10
CA TRP A 310 13.73 -9.06 23.23
C TRP A 310 12.48 -9.76 22.68
N VAL A 311 11.32 -9.14 22.86
CA VAL A 311 10.04 -9.66 22.38
C VAL A 311 9.25 -8.48 21.81
N ASN A 312 9.05 -8.51 20.50
CA ASN A 312 8.19 -7.55 19.85
C ASN A 312 6.75 -7.98 20.10
N ASN A 313 5.98 -7.21 20.86
CA ASN A 313 4.55 -7.46 21.11
C ASN A 313 3.75 -6.51 20.23
N ILE A 314 2.74 -7.03 19.52
CA ILE A 314 1.95 -6.30 18.53
C ILE A 314 0.46 -6.51 18.80
N LEU A 315 -0.30 -5.41 18.92
CA LEU A 315 -1.77 -5.43 19.02
C LEU A 315 -2.46 -5.17 17.70
N ALA A 316 -1.92 -4.30 16.85
CA ALA A 316 -2.55 -3.91 15.60
C ALA A 316 -1.51 -3.44 14.60
N ALA A 317 -1.81 -3.59 13.32
CA ALA A 317 -1.00 -3.07 12.22
C ALA A 317 -1.87 -2.69 11.03
N SER A 318 -1.55 -1.59 10.35
CA SER A 318 -2.21 -1.19 9.11
C SER A 318 -1.25 -0.48 8.16
N ILE A 319 -1.58 -0.54 6.87
CA ILE A 319 -0.89 0.16 5.80
C ILE A 319 -1.93 1.01 5.06
N ASP A 320 -1.71 2.32 5.02
CA ASP A 320 -2.42 3.22 4.12
C ASP A 320 -1.53 3.50 2.91
N VAL A 321 -2.04 3.34 1.69
CA VAL A 321 -1.36 3.68 0.45
C VAL A 321 -2.13 4.79 -0.26
N TYR A 322 -1.43 5.89 -0.59
CA TYR A 322 -1.99 7.03 -1.29
C TYR A 322 -1.43 7.10 -2.70
N TRP A 323 -2.31 7.14 -3.70
CA TRP A 323 -1.91 7.09 -5.10
C TRP A 323 -2.78 8.00 -5.99
N ALA A 324 -2.16 8.58 -7.02
CA ALA A 324 -2.82 9.46 -7.96
C ALA A 324 -3.58 8.63 -9.02
N ALA A 325 -4.90 8.83 -9.14
CA ALA A 325 -5.74 7.94 -9.94
C ALA A 325 -5.65 8.11 -11.46
N THR A 326 -5.03 9.18 -11.97
CA THR A 326 -5.03 9.47 -13.42
C THR A 326 -3.89 10.37 -13.82
#